data_AF-A0A7J3QDF9-F1
#
_entry.id   AF-A0A7J3QDF9-F1
#
_cell.length_a   1.000
_cell.length_b   1.000
_cell.length_c   1.000
_cell.angle_alpha   90.00
_cell.angle_beta   90.00
_cell.angle_gamma   90.00
#
_symmetry.space_group_name_H-M   'P 1'
#
loop_
_entity.id
_entity.type
_entity.pdbx_description
1 polymer ?
#
loop_
_entity_poly.entity_id
_entity_poly.type
_entity_poly.pdbx_seq_one_letter_code
_entity_poly.pdbx_strand_id
1 'polypeptide(L)'
;MNRPMYVFDIYEGPRKLANILIDFIKSKDLDVIIGVDVGGDSIATGFEESLWSPLADSINVAALAHIDNAYLALASPGADGELSTDYILTRISRIAKLNGLIGGYIIGQKDIEVLKMLTKEAVSEASMAALKAFEGELGKIYIRSGSRKVILSPLLLTIFILKASIVARDSVAKFIYDADSLEEARAILNSLDIYTELDLEEDIYKEISMGKKIDEINLCDIKEKGKRKLMWKHIMRIPRK
;
A
#
# COMPACT_ATOMS: atom_id res chain seq x y z
N MET A 1 -7.73 -8.36 -23.48
CA MET A 1 -6.45 -8.81 -22.86
C MET A 1 -6.63 -10.25 -22.42
N ASN A 2 -5.88 -11.20 -22.99
CA ASN A 2 -5.91 -12.60 -22.57
C ASN A 2 -4.52 -13.00 -22.05
N ARG A 3 -4.16 -12.44 -20.88
CA ARG A 3 -2.90 -12.77 -20.19
C ARG A 3 -3.22 -13.75 -19.05
N PRO A 4 -2.35 -14.74 -18.78
CA PRO A 4 -2.50 -15.59 -17.61
C PRO A 4 -2.58 -14.75 -16.33
N MET A 5 -3.53 -15.08 -15.46
CA MET A 5 -3.69 -14.47 -14.14
C MET A 5 -3.44 -15.54 -13.09
N TYR A 6 -2.63 -15.18 -12.09
CA TYR A 6 -2.30 -16.04 -10.96
C TYR A 6 -2.63 -15.27 -9.69
N VAL A 7 -3.11 -15.97 -8.67
CA VAL A 7 -3.42 -15.41 -7.36
C VAL A 7 -2.48 -16.04 -6.35
N PHE A 8 -1.84 -15.20 -5.55
CA PHE A 8 -0.95 -15.61 -4.48
C PHE A 8 -1.53 -15.12 -3.16
N ASP A 9 -1.48 -15.97 -2.15
CA ASP A 9 -1.92 -15.65 -0.80
C ASP A 9 -0.76 -15.09 0.02
N ILE A 10 -1.06 -14.14 0.90
CA ILE A 10 -0.10 -13.47 1.78
C ILE A 10 -0.12 -14.03 3.22
N TYR A 11 -1.01 -14.98 3.50
CA TYR A 11 -1.29 -15.47 4.86
C TYR A 11 -0.06 -16.08 5.56
N GLU A 12 0.79 -16.80 4.82
CA GLU A 12 2.05 -17.39 5.33
C GLU A 12 3.21 -16.37 5.39
N GLY A 13 2.92 -15.08 5.30
CA GLY A 13 3.90 -14.01 5.50
C GLY A 13 4.89 -13.79 4.34
N PRO A 14 5.73 -12.75 4.44
CA PRO A 14 6.58 -12.29 3.35
C PRO A 14 7.63 -13.31 2.90
N ARG A 15 8.24 -14.06 3.84
CA ARG A 15 9.29 -15.04 3.52
C ARG A 15 8.75 -16.20 2.69
N LYS A 16 7.57 -16.72 3.06
CA LYS A 16 6.94 -17.81 2.32
C LYS A 16 6.45 -17.34 0.95
N LEU A 17 5.82 -16.17 0.89
CA LEU A 17 5.39 -15.55 -0.35
C LEU A 17 6.58 -15.37 -1.30
N ALA A 18 7.72 -14.88 -0.81
CA ALA A 18 8.93 -14.74 -1.61
C ALA A 18 9.41 -16.07 -2.20
N ASN A 19 9.46 -17.13 -1.39
CA ASN A 19 9.87 -18.46 -1.87
C ASN A 19 8.94 -18.96 -2.98
N ILE A 20 7.63 -18.81 -2.82
CA ILE A 20 6.64 -19.21 -3.83
C ILE A 20 6.83 -18.40 -5.12
N LEU A 21 7.05 -17.09 -5.01
CA LEU A 21 7.29 -16.23 -6.16
C LEU A 21 8.61 -16.58 -6.87
N ILE A 22 9.67 -16.89 -6.13
CA ILE A 22 10.96 -17.33 -6.70
C ILE A 22 10.79 -18.63 -7.49
N ASP A 23 10.08 -19.61 -6.94
CA ASP A 23 9.81 -20.88 -7.62
C ASP A 23 8.94 -20.66 -8.86
N PHE A 24 7.94 -19.78 -8.76
CA PHE A 24 7.10 -19.39 -9.89
C PHE A 24 7.90 -18.71 -11.01
N ILE A 25 8.75 -17.73 -10.67
CA ILE A 25 9.64 -17.01 -11.59
C ILE A 25 10.51 -18.00 -12.36
N LYS A 26 11.15 -18.94 -11.65
CA LYS A 26 11.96 -20.00 -12.28
C LYS A 26 11.12 -20.90 -13.19
N SER A 27 9.94 -21.32 -12.74
CA SER A 27 9.06 -22.21 -13.52
C SER A 27 8.53 -21.58 -14.81
N LYS A 28 8.50 -20.24 -14.86
CA LYS A 28 7.99 -19.45 -15.99
C LYS A 28 9.08 -18.78 -16.81
N ASP A 29 10.34 -18.97 -16.46
CA ASP A 29 11.50 -18.35 -17.10
C ASP A 29 11.36 -16.82 -17.19
N LEU A 30 11.07 -16.19 -16.05
CA LEU A 30 10.88 -14.73 -15.94
C LEU A 30 12.16 -14.05 -15.47
N ASP A 31 12.55 -12.95 -16.13
CA ASP A 31 13.76 -12.19 -15.78
C ASP A 31 13.55 -11.17 -14.65
N VAL A 32 12.31 -10.69 -14.50
CA VAL A 32 11.98 -9.54 -13.64
C VAL A 32 10.60 -9.70 -13.02
N ILE A 33 10.47 -9.25 -11.78
CA ILE A 33 9.19 -9.05 -11.11
C ILE A 33 9.03 -7.59 -10.73
N ILE A 34 7.85 -7.04 -11.02
CA ILE A 34 7.51 -5.65 -10.72
C ILE A 34 6.22 -5.66 -9.90
N GLY A 35 6.32 -5.35 -8.61
CA GLY A 35 5.16 -4.99 -7.80
C GLY A 35 4.61 -3.65 -8.27
N VAL A 36 3.29 -3.49 -8.29
CA VAL A 36 2.64 -2.25 -8.72
C VAL A 36 1.78 -1.74 -7.58
N ASP A 37 2.02 -0.49 -7.20
CA ASP A 37 1.25 0.24 -6.20
C ASP A 37 0.72 1.53 -6.83
N VAL A 38 -0.53 1.89 -6.55
CA VAL A 38 -1.17 3.14 -6.99
C VAL A 38 -1.44 4.01 -5.77
N GLY A 39 -0.73 5.13 -5.68
CA GLY A 39 -0.82 6.03 -4.53
C GLY A 39 0.51 6.15 -3.81
N GLY A 40 0.95 5.10 -3.11
CA GLY A 40 2.27 5.08 -2.48
C GLY A 40 2.29 4.79 -0.98
N ASP A 41 1.22 4.28 -0.39
CA ASP A 41 1.23 3.79 0.99
C ASP A 41 2.21 2.63 1.23
N SER A 42 2.58 1.88 0.18
CA SER A 42 3.63 0.84 0.25
C SER A 42 5.04 1.37 0.64
N ILE A 43 5.30 2.68 0.48
CA ILE A 43 6.57 3.32 0.85
C ILE A 43 6.48 4.15 2.15
N ALA A 44 5.34 4.06 2.84
CA ALA A 44 5.10 4.66 4.14
C ALA A 44 6.07 4.12 5.21
N THR A 45 6.24 4.88 6.28
CA THR A 45 7.06 4.51 7.44
C THR A 45 6.24 3.82 8.53
N GLY A 46 4.91 3.94 8.49
CA GLY A 46 3.96 3.33 9.42
C GLY A 46 3.42 4.30 10.47
N PHE A 47 4.07 5.44 10.64
CA PHE A 47 3.78 6.40 11.70
C PHE A 47 2.96 7.61 11.20
N GLU A 48 2.56 7.60 9.95
CA GLU A 48 1.72 8.62 9.36
C GLU A 48 0.29 8.52 9.94
N GLU A 49 -0.23 9.64 10.47
CA GLU A 49 -1.58 9.66 11.05
C GLU A 49 -2.66 9.23 10.04
N SER A 50 -2.47 9.62 8.79
CA SER A 50 -3.38 9.41 7.67
C SER A 50 -3.27 8.04 7.01
N LEU A 51 -2.32 7.19 7.39
CA LEU A 51 -2.14 5.83 6.84
C LEU A 51 -3.23 4.88 7.37
N TRP A 52 -3.86 4.11 6.47
CA TRP A 52 -4.96 3.18 6.74
C TRP A 52 -4.60 1.72 6.48
N SER A 53 -3.85 1.41 5.43
CA SER A 53 -3.61 0.03 4.97
C SER A 53 -2.14 -0.39 4.88
N PRO A 54 -1.35 -0.36 5.97
CA PRO A 54 0.06 -0.71 5.90
C PRO A 54 0.38 -2.20 5.74
N LEU A 55 -0.48 -3.13 6.15
CA LEU A 55 -0.09 -4.53 6.37
C LEU A 55 0.12 -5.31 5.07
N ALA A 56 -0.86 -5.35 4.19
CA ALA A 56 -0.78 -6.10 2.94
C ALA A 56 0.34 -5.59 2.04
N ASP A 57 0.46 -4.25 1.90
CA ASP A 57 1.52 -3.66 1.08
C ASP A 57 2.90 -3.92 1.67
N SER A 58 3.05 -3.81 2.99
CA SER A 58 4.33 -4.09 3.63
C SER A 58 4.73 -5.57 3.51
N ILE A 59 3.78 -6.52 3.55
CA ILE A 59 4.05 -7.94 3.30
C ILE A 59 4.54 -8.13 1.86
N ASN A 60 3.86 -7.55 0.87
CA ASN A 60 4.26 -7.66 -0.53
C ASN A 60 5.63 -7.02 -0.81
N VAL A 61 5.88 -5.83 -0.26
CA VAL A 61 7.18 -5.14 -0.37
C VAL A 61 8.29 -5.94 0.30
N ALA A 62 8.03 -6.50 1.50
CA ALA A 62 8.98 -7.37 2.18
C ALA A 62 9.28 -8.64 1.36
N ALA A 63 8.26 -9.29 0.80
CA ALA A 63 8.42 -10.46 -0.06
C ALA A 63 9.26 -10.14 -1.30
N LEU A 64 8.94 -9.06 -2.02
CA LEU A 64 9.72 -8.62 -3.19
C LEU A 64 11.18 -8.33 -2.84
N ALA A 65 11.46 -7.86 -1.63
CA ALA A 65 12.83 -7.56 -1.21
C ALA A 65 13.70 -8.80 -0.93
N HIS A 66 13.12 -10.01 -0.88
CA HIS A 66 13.86 -11.28 -0.87
C HIS A 66 14.22 -11.79 -2.28
N ILE A 67 13.71 -11.14 -3.33
CA ILE A 67 13.85 -11.60 -4.73
C ILE A 67 14.87 -10.72 -5.46
N ASP A 68 15.82 -11.35 -6.14
CA ASP A 68 16.74 -10.64 -7.04
C ASP A 68 15.97 -10.05 -8.24
N ASN A 69 16.43 -8.90 -8.76
CA ASN A 69 15.75 -8.19 -9.86
C ASN A 69 14.27 -7.87 -9.60
N ALA A 70 13.90 -7.61 -8.35
CA ALA A 70 12.57 -7.15 -7.98
C ALA A 70 12.48 -5.63 -7.83
N TYR A 71 11.40 -5.07 -8.36
CA TYR A 71 11.14 -3.64 -8.36
C TYR A 71 9.71 -3.33 -7.88
N LEU A 72 9.50 -2.11 -7.42
CA LEU A 72 8.21 -1.54 -7.13
C LEU A 72 7.95 -0.38 -8.11
N ALA A 73 6.90 -0.49 -8.91
CA ALA A 73 6.38 0.58 -9.72
C ALA A 73 5.29 1.32 -8.92
N LEU A 74 5.63 2.52 -8.44
CA LEU A 74 4.70 3.40 -7.74
C LEU A 74 4.06 4.34 -8.75
N ALA A 75 2.80 4.08 -9.08
CA ALA A 75 2.00 4.85 -10.01
C ALA A 75 1.19 5.94 -9.28
N SER A 76 1.04 7.08 -9.93
CA SER A 76 0.14 8.17 -9.51
C SER A 76 0.32 8.60 -8.04
N PRO A 77 1.46 9.21 -7.66
CA PRO A 77 1.78 9.55 -6.27
C PRO A 77 0.66 10.32 -5.52
N GLY A 78 0.09 9.70 -4.49
CA GLY A 78 -0.98 10.23 -3.65
C GLY A 78 -2.41 10.07 -4.21
N ALA A 79 -2.61 9.25 -5.25
CA ALA A 79 -3.92 9.03 -5.86
C ALA A 79 -4.90 8.24 -4.96
N ASP A 80 -4.42 7.46 -4.00
CA ASP A 80 -5.22 6.74 -2.99
C ASP A 80 -5.80 7.64 -1.89
N GLY A 81 -5.31 8.89 -1.81
CA GLY A 81 -5.64 9.90 -0.83
C GLY A 81 -5.24 9.59 0.62
N GLU A 82 -4.41 8.57 0.86
CA GLU A 82 -3.87 8.26 2.19
C GLU A 82 -2.73 9.19 2.56
N LEU A 83 -1.83 9.38 1.60
CA LEU A 83 -0.63 10.18 1.76
C LEU A 83 -0.60 11.28 0.72
N SER A 84 -0.10 12.46 1.12
CA SER A 84 -0.01 13.57 0.19
C SER A 84 1.05 13.31 -0.87
N THR A 85 0.82 13.81 -2.08
CA THR A 85 1.80 13.75 -3.17
C THR A 85 3.18 14.29 -2.74
N ASP A 86 3.23 15.41 -2.02
CA ASP A 86 4.48 16.00 -1.52
C ASP A 86 5.22 15.07 -0.54
N TYR A 87 4.47 14.37 0.32
CA TYR A 87 5.03 13.38 1.22
C TYR A 87 5.64 12.21 0.43
N ILE A 88 4.87 11.64 -0.49
CA ILE A 88 5.33 10.54 -1.36
C ILE A 88 6.58 10.94 -2.14
N LEU A 89 6.63 12.14 -2.72
CA LEU A 89 7.84 12.64 -3.39
C LEU A 89 9.04 12.75 -2.44
N THR A 90 8.83 13.15 -1.19
CA THR A 90 9.88 13.17 -0.16
C THR A 90 10.40 11.76 0.13
N ARG A 91 9.50 10.76 0.21
CA ARG A 91 9.86 9.35 0.38
C ARG A 91 10.65 8.81 -0.82
N ILE A 92 10.19 9.11 -2.04
CA ILE A 92 10.90 8.76 -3.28
C ILE A 92 12.30 9.41 -3.32
N SER A 93 12.42 10.69 -2.94
CA SER A 93 13.70 11.39 -2.85
C SER A 93 14.66 10.70 -1.88
N ARG A 94 14.16 10.22 -0.73
CA ARG A 94 14.96 9.46 0.23
C ARG A 94 15.41 8.11 -0.33
N ILE A 95 14.52 7.38 -1.00
CA ILE A 95 14.85 6.13 -1.69
C ILE A 95 15.89 6.36 -2.80
N ALA A 96 15.77 7.47 -3.54
CA ALA A 96 16.74 7.87 -4.56
C ALA A 96 18.13 8.13 -3.96
N LYS A 97 18.22 8.81 -2.80
CA LYS A 97 19.49 9.01 -2.06
C LYS A 97 20.15 7.69 -1.65
N LEU A 98 19.37 6.63 -1.48
CA LEU A 98 19.87 5.28 -1.18
C LEU A 98 20.19 4.49 -2.46
N ASN A 99 20.22 5.12 -3.64
CA ASN A 99 20.37 4.49 -4.95
C ASN A 99 19.25 3.48 -5.28
N GLY A 100 18.05 3.74 -4.76
CA GLY A 100 16.87 2.91 -5.00
C GLY A 100 15.98 3.37 -6.15
N LEU A 101 16.10 4.60 -6.63
CA LEU A 101 15.35 5.06 -7.79
C LEU A 101 16.02 4.57 -9.08
N ILE A 102 15.34 3.70 -9.82
CA ILE A 102 15.85 3.09 -11.04
C ILE A 102 15.48 3.91 -12.27
N GLY A 103 14.26 4.46 -12.29
CA GLY A 103 13.76 5.24 -13.41
C GLY A 103 12.31 5.64 -13.21
N GLY A 104 11.65 6.02 -14.31
CA GLY A 104 10.24 6.35 -14.29
C GLY A 104 9.59 6.30 -15.67
N TYR A 105 8.28 6.36 -15.68
CA TYR A 105 7.44 6.33 -16.87
C TYR A 105 6.35 7.40 -16.75
N ILE A 106 6.02 8.05 -17.87
CA ILE A 106 4.87 8.95 -17.93
C ILE A 106 3.80 8.24 -18.75
N ILE A 107 2.64 8.05 -18.14
CA ILE A 107 1.45 7.43 -18.72
C ILE A 107 1.03 8.22 -19.96
N GLY A 108 1.00 7.55 -21.10
CA GLY A 108 0.65 8.11 -22.39
C GLY A 108 -0.78 7.77 -22.83
N GLN A 109 -1.14 8.29 -24.01
CA GLN A 109 -2.47 8.11 -24.61
C GLN A 109 -2.92 6.64 -24.67
N LYS A 110 -2.01 5.74 -25.07
CA LYS A 110 -2.32 4.30 -25.19
C LYS A 110 -2.61 3.66 -23.83
N ASP A 111 -1.87 4.04 -22.79
CA ASP A 111 -2.08 3.52 -21.43
C ASP A 111 -3.39 4.02 -20.87
N ILE A 112 -3.76 5.27 -21.15
CA ILE A 112 -5.04 5.86 -20.77
C ILE A 112 -6.21 5.15 -21.44
N GLU A 113 -6.09 4.78 -22.72
CA GLU A 113 -7.14 4.01 -23.40
C GLU A 113 -7.37 2.66 -22.74
N VAL A 114 -6.29 1.95 -22.36
CA VAL A 114 -6.37 0.71 -21.60
C VAL A 114 -7.00 0.96 -20.22
N LEU A 115 -6.55 1.99 -19.50
CA LEU A 115 -7.06 2.32 -18.18
C LEU A 115 -8.56 2.65 -18.22
N LYS A 116 -9.01 3.44 -19.21
CA LYS A 116 -10.43 3.75 -19.46
C LYS A 116 -11.28 2.50 -19.70
N MET A 117 -10.72 1.51 -20.40
CA MET A 117 -11.42 0.23 -20.59
C MET A 117 -11.53 -0.54 -19.28
N LEU A 118 -10.45 -0.61 -18.49
CA LEU A 118 -10.43 -1.34 -17.23
C LEU A 118 -11.34 -0.72 -16.17
N THR A 119 -11.41 0.62 -16.09
CA THR A 119 -12.27 1.31 -15.12
C THR A 119 -13.76 1.13 -15.34
N LYS A 120 -14.18 0.63 -16.53
CA LYS A 120 -15.58 0.27 -16.77
C LYS A 120 -15.97 -1.04 -16.08
N GLU A 121 -15.01 -1.94 -15.91
CA GLU A 121 -15.22 -3.27 -15.32
C GLU A 121 -14.86 -3.29 -13.82
N ALA A 122 -13.91 -2.45 -13.40
CA ALA A 122 -13.48 -2.32 -12.00
C ALA A 122 -13.45 -0.86 -11.56
N VAL A 123 -14.36 -0.49 -10.65
CA VAL A 123 -14.44 0.87 -10.12
C VAL A 123 -13.31 1.09 -9.10
N SER A 124 -12.35 1.95 -9.46
CA SER A 124 -11.26 2.38 -8.58
C SER A 124 -11.14 3.91 -8.62
N GLU A 125 -11.49 4.56 -7.50
CA GLU A 125 -11.37 6.03 -7.37
C GLU A 125 -9.92 6.50 -7.54
N ALA A 126 -8.94 5.72 -7.06
CA ALA A 126 -7.51 6.04 -7.19
C ALA A 126 -7.05 5.98 -8.66
N SER A 127 -7.42 4.91 -9.38
CA SER A 127 -7.09 4.77 -10.81
C SER A 127 -7.77 5.84 -11.67
N MET A 128 -8.97 6.29 -11.28
CA MET A 128 -9.68 7.38 -11.97
C MET A 128 -8.97 8.73 -11.82
N ALA A 129 -8.18 8.96 -10.75
CA ALA A 129 -7.47 10.22 -10.57
C ALA A 129 -6.44 10.48 -11.70
N ALA A 130 -5.78 9.42 -12.19
CA ALA A 130 -4.89 9.51 -13.35
C ALA A 130 -5.65 9.86 -14.64
N LEU A 131 -6.83 9.28 -14.86
CA LEU A 131 -7.69 9.59 -16.01
C LEU A 131 -8.11 11.06 -16.01
N LYS A 132 -8.57 11.56 -14.87
CA LYS A 132 -8.96 12.97 -14.69
C LYS A 132 -7.80 13.92 -14.93
N ALA A 133 -6.62 13.61 -14.38
CA ALA A 133 -5.41 14.38 -14.62
C ALA A 133 -5.02 14.40 -16.11
N PHE A 134 -5.16 13.27 -16.82
CA PHE A 134 -4.91 13.20 -18.27
C PHE A 134 -5.88 14.04 -19.09
N GLU A 135 -7.15 14.09 -18.66
CA GLU A 135 -8.20 14.91 -19.27
C GLU A 135 -8.06 16.41 -18.96
N GLY A 136 -7.01 16.80 -18.21
CA GLY A 136 -6.69 18.18 -17.90
C GLY A 136 -7.36 18.71 -16.63
N GLU A 137 -8.00 17.86 -15.82
CA GLU A 137 -8.52 18.28 -14.52
C GLU A 137 -7.34 18.62 -13.57
N LEU A 138 -7.45 19.78 -12.93
CA LEU A 138 -6.49 20.28 -11.95
C LEU A 138 -7.25 20.72 -10.69
N GLY A 139 -6.73 20.39 -9.51
CA GLY A 139 -7.30 20.86 -8.24
C GLY A 139 -7.50 19.76 -7.22
N LYS A 140 -8.42 19.96 -6.28
CA LYS A 140 -8.66 19.04 -5.18
C LYS A 140 -9.94 18.25 -5.43
N ILE A 141 -9.87 16.94 -5.27
CA ILE A 141 -11.04 16.07 -5.19
C ILE A 141 -11.05 15.32 -3.87
N TYR A 142 -12.24 14.84 -3.50
CA TYR A 142 -12.41 13.94 -2.37
C TYR A 142 -12.84 12.58 -2.87
N ILE A 143 -12.28 11.53 -2.28
CA ILE A 143 -12.56 10.13 -2.60
C ILE A 143 -12.95 9.39 -1.31
N ARG A 144 -13.37 8.12 -1.43
CA ARG A 144 -13.77 7.28 -0.28
C ARG A 144 -14.83 7.98 0.57
N SER A 145 -15.90 8.41 -0.08
CA SER A 145 -17.04 9.11 0.54
C SER A 145 -16.66 10.40 1.29
N GLY A 146 -15.60 11.09 0.86
CA GLY A 146 -15.17 12.35 1.45
C GLY A 146 -14.04 12.24 2.48
N SER A 147 -13.68 11.01 2.89
CA SER A 147 -12.69 10.78 3.96
C SER A 147 -11.25 11.07 3.54
N ARG A 148 -10.97 11.08 2.23
CA ARG A 148 -9.62 11.25 1.68
C ARG A 148 -9.59 12.32 0.61
N LYS A 149 -8.44 12.96 0.47
CA LYS A 149 -8.22 14.10 -0.43
C LYS A 149 -7.09 13.80 -1.40
N VAL A 150 -7.35 14.04 -2.68
CA VAL A 150 -6.36 13.89 -3.76
C VAL A 150 -6.17 15.22 -4.46
N ILE A 151 -4.92 15.53 -4.81
CA ILE A 151 -4.57 16.70 -5.63
C ILE A 151 -4.39 16.22 -7.07
N LEU A 152 -5.38 16.51 -7.92
CA LEU A 152 -5.30 16.29 -9.35
C LEU A 152 -4.27 17.25 -9.95
N SER A 153 -3.30 16.67 -10.64
CA SER A 153 -2.30 17.37 -11.44
C SER A 153 -1.66 16.39 -12.43
N PRO A 154 -0.98 16.88 -13.49
CA PRO A 154 -0.24 16.01 -14.41
C PRO A 154 0.79 15.10 -13.74
N LEU A 155 1.20 15.37 -12.50
CA LEU A 155 2.10 14.50 -11.73
C LEU A 155 1.47 13.12 -11.46
N LEU A 156 0.13 13.01 -11.40
CA LEU A 156 -0.54 11.72 -11.27
C LEU A 156 -0.39 10.82 -12.50
N LEU A 157 0.17 11.33 -13.61
CA LEU A 157 0.52 10.54 -14.80
C LEU A 157 1.90 9.89 -14.68
N THR A 158 2.60 10.04 -13.55
CA THR A 158 3.94 9.48 -13.37
C THR A 158 3.91 8.12 -12.69
N ILE A 159 4.87 7.27 -13.07
CA ILE A 159 5.22 6.03 -12.39
C ILE A 159 6.69 6.10 -12.06
N PHE A 160 7.05 5.83 -10.81
CA PHE A 160 8.44 5.71 -10.36
C PHE A 160 8.81 4.24 -10.19
N ILE A 161 9.95 3.82 -10.75
CA ILE A 161 10.45 2.46 -10.62
C ILE A 161 11.52 2.46 -9.53
N LEU A 162 11.26 1.72 -8.46
CA LEU A 162 12.06 1.68 -7.24
C LEU A 162 12.60 0.28 -7.01
N LYS A 163 13.83 0.15 -6.51
CA LYS A 163 14.42 -1.13 -6.13
C LYS A 163 13.73 -1.66 -4.87
N ALA A 164 13.06 -2.81 -4.96
CA ALA A 164 12.23 -3.33 -3.88
C ALA A 164 13.02 -3.52 -2.57
N SER A 165 14.25 -4.01 -2.64
CA SER A 165 15.12 -4.17 -1.46
C SER A 165 15.55 -2.84 -0.80
N ILE A 166 15.51 -1.72 -1.50
CA ILE A 166 15.74 -0.39 -0.90
C ILE A 166 14.44 0.11 -0.28
N VAL A 167 13.32 -0.04 -0.99
CA VAL A 167 11.99 0.33 -0.48
C VAL A 167 11.74 -0.38 0.84
N ALA A 168 11.92 -1.71 0.90
CA ALA A 168 11.66 -2.48 2.11
C ALA A 168 12.48 -2.01 3.30
N ARG A 169 13.76 -1.64 3.10
CA ARG A 169 14.63 -1.13 4.17
C ARG A 169 14.21 0.23 4.71
N ASP A 170 13.50 1.02 3.92
CA ASP A 170 13.11 2.39 4.29
C ASP A 170 11.61 2.54 4.59
N SER A 171 10.78 1.52 4.36
CA SER A 171 9.33 1.53 4.64
C SER A 171 8.93 0.69 5.87
N VAL A 172 7.62 0.55 6.12
CA VAL A 172 7.04 -0.36 7.14
C VAL A 172 7.58 -1.79 7.01
N ALA A 173 7.81 -2.23 5.77
CA ALA A 173 8.23 -3.59 5.44
C ALA A 173 9.51 -4.03 6.17
N LYS A 174 10.40 -3.11 6.56
CA LYS A 174 11.62 -3.45 7.33
C LYS A 174 11.32 -4.12 8.67
N PHE A 175 10.18 -3.80 9.29
CA PHE A 175 9.83 -4.31 10.60
C PHE A 175 9.36 -5.77 10.52
N ILE A 176 8.71 -6.12 9.42
CA ILE A 176 8.10 -7.43 9.21
C ILE A 176 8.83 -8.27 8.16
N TYR A 177 10.03 -7.87 7.75
CA TYR A 177 10.79 -8.47 6.65
C TYR A 177 10.91 -10.00 6.76
N ASP A 178 11.03 -10.49 7.99
CA ASP A 178 11.21 -11.90 8.33
C ASP A 178 10.00 -12.54 9.01
N ALA A 179 8.83 -11.89 9.01
CA ALA A 179 7.63 -12.47 9.60
C ALA A 179 7.23 -13.78 8.88
N ASP A 180 6.80 -14.78 9.66
CA ASP A 180 6.41 -16.11 9.19
C ASP A 180 4.90 -16.25 8.97
N SER A 181 4.11 -15.24 9.34
CA SER A 181 2.68 -15.19 9.02
C SER A 181 2.13 -13.76 8.97
N LEU A 182 0.91 -13.63 8.44
CA LEU A 182 0.12 -12.41 8.48
C LEU A 182 -0.15 -11.96 9.93
N GLU A 183 -0.48 -12.88 10.83
CA GLU A 183 -0.70 -12.60 12.25
C GLU A 183 0.57 -12.13 12.94
N GLU A 184 1.72 -12.74 12.65
CA GLU A 184 2.99 -12.30 13.21
C GLU A 184 3.37 -10.91 12.69
N ALA A 185 3.25 -10.68 11.38
CA ALA A 185 3.49 -9.37 10.78
C ALA A 185 2.61 -8.30 11.45
N ARG A 186 1.30 -8.57 11.57
CA ARG A 186 0.37 -7.70 12.30
C ARG A 186 0.78 -7.51 13.76
N ALA A 187 1.19 -8.56 14.47
CA ALA A 187 1.60 -8.47 15.87
C ALA A 187 2.84 -7.59 16.05
N ILE A 188 3.82 -7.69 15.15
CA ILE A 188 5.01 -6.84 15.13
C ILE A 188 4.60 -5.38 14.90
N LEU A 189 3.79 -5.09 13.89
CA LEU A 189 3.31 -3.72 13.63
C LEU A 189 2.53 -3.15 14.81
N ASN A 190 1.65 -3.97 15.39
CA ASN A 190 0.90 -3.61 16.60
C ASN A 190 1.80 -3.33 17.81
N SER A 191 2.93 -4.03 17.94
CA SER A 191 3.90 -3.75 19.01
C SER A 191 4.59 -2.39 18.87
N LEU A 192 4.57 -1.82 17.67
CA LEU A 192 5.09 -0.49 17.32
C LEU A 192 4.00 0.59 17.27
N ASP A 193 2.80 0.28 17.78
CA ASP A 193 1.60 1.14 17.71
C ASP A 193 1.13 1.47 16.29
N ILE A 194 1.52 0.66 15.30
CA ILE A 194 1.05 0.74 13.92
C ILE A 194 -0.24 -0.06 13.80
N TYR A 195 -1.37 0.64 13.77
CA TYR A 195 -2.69 0.05 13.56
C TYR A 195 -2.91 -0.28 12.08
N THR A 196 -3.29 -1.53 11.79
CA THR A 196 -3.40 -2.07 10.43
C THR A 196 -4.84 -2.08 9.91
N GLU A 197 -5.00 -2.26 8.61
CA GLU A 197 -6.31 -2.52 7.98
C GLU A 197 -6.98 -3.78 8.53
N LEU A 198 -6.22 -4.81 8.93
CA LEU A 198 -6.79 -6.01 9.53
C LEU A 198 -7.29 -5.76 10.96
N ASP A 199 -6.65 -4.85 11.71
CA ASP A 199 -7.20 -4.39 13.00
C ASP A 199 -8.53 -3.66 12.79
N LEU A 200 -8.61 -2.83 11.75
CA LEU A 200 -9.84 -2.11 11.39
C LEU A 200 -10.97 -3.07 11.02
N GLU A 201 -10.70 -4.04 10.15
CA GLU A 201 -11.67 -5.08 9.74
C GLU A 201 -12.20 -5.86 10.94
N GLU A 202 -11.32 -6.26 11.86
CA GLU A 202 -11.73 -6.96 13.08
C GLU A 202 -12.53 -6.09 14.05
N ASP A 203 -12.23 -4.79 14.16
CA ASP A 203 -13.00 -3.89 15.01
C ASP A 203 -14.37 -3.57 14.40
N ILE A 204 -14.46 -3.43 13.07
CA ILE A 204 -15.73 -3.33 12.34
C ILE A 204 -16.56 -4.61 12.55
N TYR A 205 -15.94 -5.79 12.42
CA TYR A 205 -16.63 -7.06 12.60
C TYR A 205 -17.26 -7.19 14.00
N LYS A 206 -16.60 -6.66 15.04
CA LYS A 206 -17.17 -6.63 16.41
C LYS A 206 -18.44 -5.77 16.48
N GLU A 207 -18.45 -4.60 15.85
CA GLU A 207 -19.62 -3.71 15.80
C GLU A 207 -20.79 -4.35 15.04
N ILE A 208 -20.51 -5.00 13.91
CA ILE A 208 -21.52 -5.74 13.13
C ILE A 208 -22.07 -6.90 13.95
N SER A 209 -21.21 -7.64 14.67
CA SER A 209 -21.61 -8.74 15.55
C SER A 209 -22.49 -8.27 16.73
N MET A 210 -22.45 -6.98 17.08
CA MET A 210 -23.33 -6.35 18.06
C MET A 210 -24.63 -5.81 17.44
N GLY A 211 -24.88 -6.06 16.16
CA GLY A 211 -26.12 -5.73 15.45
C GLY A 211 -26.12 -4.39 14.72
N LYS A 212 -24.99 -3.66 14.66
CA LYS A 212 -24.89 -2.45 13.84
C LYS A 212 -24.80 -2.79 12.35
N LYS A 213 -25.36 -1.94 11.50
CA LYS A 213 -25.15 -2.05 10.05
C LYS A 213 -23.91 -1.27 9.62
N ILE A 214 -23.31 -1.66 8.50
CA ILE A 214 -22.06 -1.04 8.01
C ILE A 214 -22.21 0.46 7.71
N ASP A 215 -23.38 0.88 7.25
CA ASP A 215 -23.74 2.27 6.94
C ASP A 215 -23.89 3.14 8.21
N GLU A 216 -24.06 2.51 9.37
CA GLU A 216 -24.15 3.18 10.67
C GLU A 216 -22.78 3.30 11.36
N ILE A 217 -21.72 2.67 10.81
CA ILE A 217 -20.38 2.63 11.41
C ILE A 217 -19.54 3.79 10.88
N ASN A 218 -19.14 4.70 11.78
CA ASN A 218 -18.14 5.70 11.48
C ASN A 218 -16.73 5.07 11.53
N LEU A 219 -16.15 4.79 10.35
CA LEU A 219 -14.83 4.16 10.20
C LEU A 219 -13.70 4.96 10.86
N CYS A 220 -13.76 6.30 10.81
CA CYS A 220 -12.76 7.15 11.44
C CYS A 220 -12.79 6.97 12.97
N ASP A 221 -13.98 6.96 13.56
CA ASP A 221 -14.13 6.76 15.01
C ASP A 221 -13.64 5.39 15.46
N ILE A 222 -13.91 4.34 14.67
CA ILE A 222 -13.43 2.98 14.96
C ILE A 222 -11.90 2.94 14.92
N LYS A 223 -11.30 3.46 13.85
CA LYS A 223 -9.84 3.53 13.71
C LYS A 223 -9.18 4.30 14.84
N GLU A 224 -9.72 5.46 15.23
CA GLU A 224 -9.19 6.24 16.35
C GLU A 224 -9.26 5.49 17.68
N LYS A 225 -10.40 4.84 17.97
CA LYS A 225 -10.56 4.01 19.18
C LYS A 225 -9.60 2.82 19.16
N GLY A 226 -9.43 2.17 18.01
CA GLY A 226 -8.50 1.08 17.80
C GLY A 226 -7.05 1.49 18.08
N LYS A 227 -6.59 2.60 17.47
CA LYS A 227 -5.28 3.21 17.73
C LYS A 227 -5.06 3.51 19.21
N ARG A 228 -6.03 4.15 19.89
CA ARG A 228 -5.93 4.45 21.34
C ARG A 228 -5.84 3.19 22.20
N LYS A 229 -6.62 2.16 21.86
CA LYS A 229 -6.61 0.85 22.56
C LYS A 229 -5.27 0.15 22.40
N LEU A 230 -4.68 0.21 21.20
CA LEU A 230 -3.37 -0.35 20.91
C LEU A 230 -2.28 0.33 21.77
N MET A 231 -2.24 1.66 21.74
CA MET A 231 -1.31 2.47 22.53
C MET A 231 -1.44 2.21 24.04
N TRP A 232 -2.68 2.07 24.54
CA TRP A 232 -2.90 1.75 25.95
C TRP A 232 -2.36 0.37 26.35
N LYS A 233 -2.53 -0.65 25.48
CA LYS A 233 -1.94 -1.98 25.71
C LYS A 233 -0.42 -1.93 25.74
N HIS A 234 0.20 -1.10 24.91
CA HIS A 234 1.64 -0.89 24.92
C HIS A 234 2.11 -0.31 26.26
N ILE A 235 1.49 0.79 26.71
CA ILE A 235 1.82 1.46 27.98
C ILE A 235 1.69 0.50 29.17
N MET A 236 0.64 -0.33 29.19
CA MET A 236 0.40 -1.30 30.27
C MET A 236 1.41 -2.46 30.30
N ARG A 237 2.12 -2.72 29.20
CA ARG A 237 3.17 -3.76 29.10
C ARG A 237 4.54 -3.28 29.54
N ILE A 238 4.78 -1.97 29.62
CA ILE A 238 6.05 -1.41 30.10
C ILE A 238 6.12 -1.62 31.63
N PRO A 239 7.12 -2.36 32.16
CA PRO A 239 7.27 -2.52 33.59
C PRO A 239 7.49 -1.14 34.23
N ARG A 240 6.65 -0.80 35.21
CA ARG A 240 6.83 0.42 36.00
C ARG A 240 8.12 0.25 36.83
N LYS A 241 9.11 1.09 36.54
CA LYS A 241 10.31 1.24 37.37
C LYS A 241 9.95 1.86 38.72
#